data_AF-A0A821V5A9-F1
#
_entry.id   AF-A0A821V5A9-F1
#
_cell.length_a   1.000
_cell.length_b   1.000
_cell.length_c   1.000
_cell.angle_alpha   90.00
_cell.angle_beta   90.00
_cell.angle_gamma   90.00
#
_symmetry.space_group_name_H-M   'P 1'
#
loop_
_entity.id
_entity.type
_entity.pdbx_description
1 polymer ?
#
loop_
_entity_poly.entity_id
_entity_poly.type
_entity_poly.pdbx_seq_one_letter_code
_entity_poly.pdbx_strand_id
1 'polypeptide(L)'
;MIDTTIECNGEQINGHQSVQALDFQAKSDSSSKSDNQNTKSKEEDTIDDSNAIKTVKDTNTTTVQKDSRNNRLIAVAGVTGIHDTLDPVIGYAAEPLLSLHEACVPLSDILFNLSFYIELALSETSQEPPDGLTVDESAAIRLYTIEWEKPHRSLYSMLNYTLKTAPREELRPYFKYMKLFLTGLVKLPCVPPLTVWRGVAKDLSSEFPPGSEGERTLFSVEAINGRTVQAHSHFVTEDEILLLPGTRMEVQSQFSPARDLHIIHLKQIKPTETLLELPFEGALLYPPESKKKPWYKKKRTMFELALIVIICIAGIIVGAVLGSRRPPPPP
;
A
#
# COMPACT_ATOMS: atom_id res chain seq x y z
N MET A 1 -6.68 -0.20 -1.14
CA MET A 1 -5.28 0.20 -0.79
C MET A 1 -4.57 -0.98 -0.15
N ILE A 2 -3.50 -1.49 -0.77
CA ILE A 2 -2.63 -2.48 -0.13
C ILE A 2 -1.91 -1.77 1.00
N ASP A 3 -2.01 -2.32 2.20
CA ASP A 3 -1.64 -1.61 3.40
C ASP A 3 -0.19 -1.15 3.40
N THR A 4 -0.03 0.12 3.76
CA THR A 4 1.13 0.96 3.52
C THR A 4 1.80 1.25 4.85
N THR A 5 3.14 1.25 4.87
CA THR A 5 3.91 1.67 6.04
C THR A 5 3.92 3.19 6.12
N ILE A 6 3.52 3.75 7.26
CA ILE A 6 3.56 5.19 7.50
C ILE A 6 4.80 5.47 8.34
N GLU A 7 5.75 6.24 7.81
CA GLU A 7 6.93 6.72 8.55
C GLU A 7 6.69 8.17 8.96
N CYS A 8 6.55 8.42 10.26
CA CYS A 8 6.37 9.77 10.80
C CYS A 8 7.73 10.42 11.04
N ASN A 9 8.14 11.37 10.20
CA ASN A 9 9.23 12.29 10.52
C ASN A 9 8.67 13.48 11.32
N GLY A 10 8.50 13.31 12.62
CA GLY A 10 8.24 14.41 13.55
C GLY A 10 9.55 14.95 14.13
N GLU A 11 9.85 16.23 13.93
CA GLU A 11 10.87 16.92 14.74
C GLU A 11 10.50 16.79 16.23
N GLN A 12 11.43 16.27 17.02
CA GLN A 12 11.25 16.02 18.45
C GLN A 12 10.90 17.30 19.21
N ILE A 13 9.71 17.32 19.83
CA ILE A 13 9.45 18.12 21.02
C ILE A 13 9.35 17.17 22.22
N ASN A 14 10.46 17.10 22.95
CA ASN A 14 10.68 16.52 24.28
C ASN A 14 9.56 15.65 24.87
N GLY A 15 9.78 14.34 24.86
CA GLY A 15 9.05 13.37 25.68
C GLY A 15 9.19 11.97 25.09
N HIS A 16 9.88 11.08 25.81
CA HIS A 16 10.03 9.67 25.42
C HIS A 16 8.68 9.03 25.05
N GLN A 17 8.54 8.52 23.83
CA GLN A 17 7.77 7.32 23.52
C GLN A 17 8.12 6.78 22.12
N SER A 18 8.22 5.45 22.04
CA SER A 18 8.58 4.64 20.88
C SER A 18 7.41 4.49 19.91
N VAL A 19 7.69 4.56 18.60
CA VAL A 19 6.72 4.37 17.51
C VAL A 19 6.63 2.89 17.16
N GLN A 20 5.42 2.32 17.11
CA GLN A 20 5.14 0.94 16.71
C GLN A 20 4.58 0.87 15.28
N ALA A 21 4.83 -0.25 14.59
CA ALA A 21 4.16 -0.59 13.33
C ALA A 21 2.65 -0.78 13.55
N LEU A 22 1.83 -0.30 12.61
CA LEU A 22 0.38 -0.14 12.78
C LEU A 22 -0.39 -1.43 12.43
N ASP A 23 -1.11 -1.97 13.42
CA ASP A 23 -1.99 -3.13 13.28
C ASP A 23 -3.41 -2.72 12.88
N PHE A 24 -3.80 -3.05 11.64
CA PHE A 24 -5.18 -2.88 11.16
C PHE A 24 -5.93 -4.21 11.19
N GLN A 25 -6.84 -4.36 12.15
CA GLN A 25 -7.77 -5.48 12.22
C GLN A 25 -9.20 -4.95 12.28
N ALA A 26 -10.01 -5.30 11.27
CA ALA A 26 -11.44 -5.01 11.29
C ALA A 26 -12.14 -6.02 12.20
N LYS A 27 -12.78 -5.54 13.27
CA LYS A 27 -13.87 -6.24 13.97
C LYS A 27 -15.15 -5.46 13.69
N SER A 28 -16.20 -6.16 13.28
CA SER A 28 -17.56 -5.62 13.23
C SER A 28 -18.44 -6.43 14.18
N ASP A 29 -19.01 -5.75 15.18
CA ASP A 29 -19.85 -6.31 16.22
C ASP A 29 -21.32 -6.55 15.81
N SER A 30 -21.97 -7.29 16.70
CA SER A 30 -23.24 -8.00 16.73
C SER A 30 -24.54 -7.20 16.88
N SER A 31 -25.65 -7.80 16.40
CA SER A 31 -27.03 -7.80 16.97
C SER A 31 -27.89 -8.72 16.07
N SER A 32 -28.85 -9.54 16.48
CA SER A 32 -29.37 -10.01 17.78
C SER A 32 -30.36 -11.18 17.51
N LYS A 33 -30.27 -12.24 18.32
CA LYS A 33 -31.29 -13.24 18.75
C LYS A 33 -32.47 -13.65 17.83
N SER A 34 -32.61 -14.96 17.62
CA SER A 34 -33.82 -15.71 18.01
C SER A 34 -33.54 -17.22 18.14
N ASP A 35 -34.12 -17.81 19.18
CA ASP A 35 -34.07 -19.21 19.62
C ASP A 35 -34.55 -20.22 18.57
N ASN A 36 -34.03 -21.47 18.57
CA ASN A 36 -34.68 -22.60 19.24
C ASN A 36 -33.91 -23.93 19.07
N GLN A 37 -34.13 -24.79 20.05
CA GLN A 37 -33.59 -26.11 20.39
C GLN A 37 -33.64 -27.17 19.26
N ASN A 38 -32.72 -28.15 19.24
CA ASN A 38 -32.94 -29.49 19.83
C ASN A 38 -31.73 -30.45 19.66
N THR A 39 -31.59 -31.35 20.62
CA THR A 39 -30.63 -32.47 20.85
C THR A 39 -30.51 -33.46 19.65
N LYS A 40 -29.47 -34.30 19.46
CA LYS A 40 -29.08 -35.47 20.28
C LYS A 40 -27.96 -36.32 19.60
N SER A 41 -27.11 -36.96 20.41
CA SER A 41 -26.38 -38.27 20.23
C SER A 41 -25.47 -38.51 19.00
N LYS A 42 -24.14 -38.67 19.16
CA LYS A 42 -23.36 -39.88 19.56
C LYS A 42 -23.17 -40.89 18.43
N GLU A 43 -21.91 -41.08 18.02
CA GLU A 43 -21.15 -42.35 17.94
C GLU A 43 -19.88 -42.11 17.11
N GLU A 44 -18.70 -42.45 17.63
CA GLU A 44 -17.77 -43.31 16.87
C GLU A 44 -16.63 -43.84 17.74
N ASP A 45 -16.30 -45.09 17.41
CA ASP A 45 -15.46 -46.04 18.12
C ASP A 45 -13.95 -45.80 17.94
N THR A 46 -13.24 -46.33 18.93
CA THR A 46 -11.83 -46.70 18.93
C THR A 46 -11.43 -47.58 17.74
N ILE A 47 -10.18 -47.46 17.26
CA ILE A 47 -9.16 -48.52 17.36
C ILE A 47 -7.78 -47.98 16.95
N ASP A 48 -6.83 -48.35 17.81
CA ASP A 48 -5.39 -48.15 17.84
C ASP A 48 -4.69 -49.12 16.87
N ASP A 49 -3.54 -48.74 16.29
CA ASP A 49 -2.47 -49.70 16.02
C ASP A 49 -1.13 -49.00 15.73
N SER A 50 -0.32 -48.94 16.78
CA SER A 50 1.10 -49.31 16.87
C SER A 50 1.96 -49.41 15.59
N ASN A 51 3.10 -48.70 15.58
CA ASN A 51 4.40 -49.40 15.59
C ASN A 51 5.60 -48.50 15.93
N ALA A 52 6.49 -49.04 16.77
CA ALA A 52 7.70 -48.42 17.26
C ALA A 52 8.97 -49.09 16.71
N ILE A 53 9.90 -48.24 16.23
CA ILE A 53 11.36 -48.20 16.49
C ILE A 53 12.24 -49.46 16.21
N LYS A 54 13.28 -49.26 15.38
CA LYS A 54 14.74 -49.43 15.69
C LYS A 54 15.62 -49.07 14.47
N THR A 55 16.40 -47.99 14.52
CA THR A 55 17.82 -47.86 14.94
C THR A 55 18.85 -48.27 13.86
N VAL A 56 19.65 -47.31 13.37
CA VAL A 56 21.01 -47.50 12.84
C VAL A 56 21.89 -46.32 13.26
N LYS A 57 23.14 -46.62 13.65
CA LYS A 57 24.19 -45.73 14.17
C LYS A 57 25.23 -45.36 13.10
N ASP A 58 26.07 -44.36 13.46
CA ASP A 58 27.43 -44.04 12.98
C ASP A 58 27.51 -43.17 11.69
N THR A 59 28.34 -42.12 11.50
CA THR A 59 29.63 -41.68 12.07
C THR A 59 29.95 -40.23 11.64
N ASN A 60 30.80 -39.51 12.40
CA ASN A 60 31.37 -38.19 12.08
C ASN A 60 32.39 -38.22 10.93
N THR A 61 32.41 -37.23 10.02
CA THR A 61 33.63 -36.70 9.36
C THR A 61 33.45 -35.24 8.87
N THR A 62 34.55 -34.50 8.94
CA THR A 62 34.76 -33.04 8.99
C THR A 62 34.87 -32.34 7.61
N THR A 63 34.29 -31.14 7.51
CA THR A 63 34.56 -29.94 6.66
C THR A 63 35.17 -30.07 5.24
N VAL A 64 34.52 -29.39 4.28
CA VAL A 64 35.19 -28.49 3.32
C VAL A 64 34.44 -27.16 3.25
N GLN A 65 35.17 -26.11 3.60
CA GLN A 65 34.81 -24.70 3.62
C GLN A 65 35.05 -24.10 2.22
N LYS A 66 34.07 -23.38 1.65
CA LYS A 66 34.34 -22.41 0.58
C LYS A 66 33.64 -21.09 0.88
N ASP A 67 34.44 -20.26 1.52
CA ASP A 67 34.25 -18.86 1.88
C ASP A 67 34.09 -18.02 0.60
N SER A 68 33.04 -17.19 0.51
CA SER A 68 33.01 -16.01 -0.36
C SER A 68 32.28 -14.89 0.35
N ARG A 69 32.99 -14.32 1.32
CA ARG A 69 32.72 -13.01 1.93
C ARG A 69 32.80 -11.90 0.88
N ASN A 70 31.73 -11.10 0.76
CA ASN A 70 31.74 -9.63 0.92
C ASN A 70 30.57 -8.96 0.16
N ASN A 71 29.58 -8.47 0.91
CA ASN A 71 29.25 -7.04 0.96
C ASN A 71 28.28 -6.77 2.12
N ARG A 72 28.86 -6.72 3.33
CA ARG A 72 28.30 -5.98 4.47
C ARG A 72 29.07 -4.67 4.54
N LEU A 73 28.43 -3.55 4.23
CA LEU A 73 28.96 -2.22 4.53
C LEU A 73 28.20 -1.63 5.73
N ILE A 74 28.81 -1.89 6.87
CA ILE A 74 28.99 -1.04 8.05
C ILE A 74 28.31 0.35 7.99
N ALA A 75 27.39 0.58 8.93
CA ALA A 75 27.31 1.84 9.67
C ALA A 75 27.61 1.54 11.15
N VAL A 76 28.66 2.17 11.70
CA VAL A 76 29.15 1.98 13.07
C VAL A 76 28.38 2.86 14.05
N ALA A 77 27.90 2.19 15.11
CA ALA A 77 27.71 2.58 16.51
C ALA A 77 27.05 3.93 16.88
N GLY A 78 25.95 3.78 17.62
CA GLY A 78 25.93 4.33 18.98
C GLY A 78 24.80 5.28 19.32
N VAL A 79 23.54 4.86 19.23
CA VAL A 79 22.44 5.19 20.18
C VAL A 79 21.41 4.07 20.09
N THR A 80 20.99 3.55 21.24
CA THR A 80 19.93 2.56 21.39
C THR A 80 18.58 3.09 20.92
N GLY A 81 18.13 2.58 19.77
CA GLY A 81 16.80 2.75 19.23
C GLY A 81 16.70 1.85 18.00
N ILE A 82 16.28 0.60 18.20
CA ILE A 82 15.93 -0.28 17.09
C ILE A 82 14.72 0.39 16.44
N HIS A 83 14.96 1.14 15.37
CA HIS A 83 13.90 1.49 14.43
C HIS A 83 13.37 0.16 13.90
N ASP A 84 12.08 -0.11 14.07
CA ASP A 84 11.39 -1.24 13.42
C ASP A 84 11.40 -0.99 11.91
N THR A 85 12.56 -1.21 11.28
CA THR A 85 12.70 -1.20 9.84
C THR A 85 12.01 -2.46 9.33
N LEU A 86 10.82 -2.30 8.75
CA LEU A 86 10.15 -3.41 8.09
C LEU A 86 11.10 -4.02 7.05
N ASP A 87 11.34 -5.32 7.18
CA ASP A 87 12.22 -6.04 6.25
C ASP A 87 11.65 -5.95 4.82
N PRO A 88 12.48 -5.85 3.79
CA PRO A 88 12.00 -5.85 2.41
C PRO A 88 11.30 -7.18 2.06
N VAL A 89 10.26 -7.09 1.22
CA VAL A 89 9.54 -8.23 0.65
C VAL A 89 10.30 -8.71 -0.57
N ILE A 90 11.08 -9.77 -0.38
CA ILE A 90 11.98 -10.38 -1.37
C ILE A 90 11.67 -11.85 -1.58
N GLY A 91 12.14 -12.42 -2.69
CA GLY A 91 12.07 -13.84 -3.00
C GLY A 91 10.86 -14.24 -3.85
N TYR A 92 9.72 -13.58 -3.69
CA TYR A 92 8.53 -13.86 -4.49
C TYR A 92 8.76 -13.59 -5.99
N ALA A 93 9.63 -12.64 -6.34
CA ALA A 93 9.92 -12.30 -7.73
C ALA A 93 10.62 -13.44 -8.50
N ALA A 94 11.33 -14.32 -7.79
CA ALA A 94 12.01 -15.48 -8.35
C ALA A 94 11.06 -16.64 -8.68
N GLU A 95 9.82 -16.62 -8.18
CA GLU A 95 8.81 -17.61 -8.56
C GLU A 95 8.50 -17.52 -10.07
N PRO A 96 8.21 -18.65 -10.72
CA PRO A 96 7.74 -18.64 -12.10
C PRO A 96 6.38 -17.93 -12.18
N LEU A 97 6.11 -17.31 -13.33
CA LEU A 97 4.77 -16.81 -13.61
C LEU A 97 3.88 -18.02 -13.97
N LEU A 98 2.81 -18.21 -13.20
CA LEU A 98 1.92 -19.38 -13.26
C LEU A 98 0.48 -18.96 -13.55
N SER A 99 -0.38 -19.91 -13.90
CA SER A 99 -1.83 -19.69 -13.92
C SER A 99 -2.38 -19.38 -12.52
N LEU A 100 -3.59 -18.80 -12.43
CA LEU A 100 -4.19 -18.45 -11.15
C LEU A 100 -4.38 -19.69 -10.26
N HIS A 101 -4.83 -20.81 -10.83
CA HIS A 101 -4.98 -22.07 -10.09
C HIS A 101 -3.66 -22.53 -9.49
N GLU A 102 -2.61 -22.65 -10.31
CA GLU A 102 -1.29 -23.12 -9.88
C GLU A 102 -0.64 -22.18 -8.85
N ALA A 103 -0.83 -20.87 -9.03
CA ALA A 103 -0.32 -19.85 -8.12
C ALA A 103 -0.97 -19.92 -6.74
N CYS A 104 -2.24 -20.35 -6.67
CA CYS A 104 -3.01 -20.50 -5.45
C CYS A 104 -2.89 -21.88 -4.77
N VAL A 105 -2.28 -22.89 -5.40
CA VAL A 105 -2.12 -24.24 -4.81
C VAL A 105 -1.59 -24.22 -3.37
N PRO A 106 -0.52 -23.46 -3.04
CA PRO A 106 0.00 -23.45 -1.66
C PRO A 106 -0.93 -22.80 -0.63
N LEU A 107 -1.99 -22.12 -1.08
CA LEU A 107 -2.95 -21.41 -0.24
C LEU A 107 -4.23 -22.21 0.03
N SER A 108 -4.41 -23.36 -0.64
CA SER A 108 -5.64 -24.17 -0.57
C SER A 108 -5.99 -24.62 0.85
N ASP A 109 -4.99 -24.93 1.67
CA ASP A 109 -5.19 -25.35 3.07
C ASP A 109 -5.25 -24.17 4.06
N ILE A 110 -4.95 -22.96 3.58
CA ILE A 110 -4.89 -21.72 4.38
C ILE A 110 -6.20 -20.93 4.24
N LEU A 111 -6.77 -20.90 3.04
CA LEU A 111 -7.91 -20.07 2.69
C LEU A 111 -9.17 -20.90 2.49
N PHE A 112 -10.21 -20.53 3.22
CA PHE A 112 -11.51 -21.20 3.13
C PHE A 112 -12.12 -21.07 1.74
N ASN A 113 -12.57 -22.22 1.20
CA ASN A 113 -13.28 -22.33 -0.08
C ASN A 113 -12.54 -21.66 -1.26
N LEU A 114 -11.21 -21.67 -1.25
CA LEU A 114 -10.40 -20.93 -2.21
C LEU A 114 -10.72 -21.29 -3.66
N SER A 115 -10.95 -22.57 -3.96
CA SER A 115 -11.30 -23.03 -5.31
C SER A 115 -12.53 -22.34 -5.88
N PHE A 116 -13.59 -22.15 -5.08
CA PHE A 116 -14.78 -21.43 -5.50
C PHE A 116 -14.47 -19.98 -5.91
N TYR A 117 -13.66 -19.29 -5.10
CA TYR A 117 -13.30 -17.89 -5.36
C TYR A 117 -12.36 -17.74 -6.55
N ILE A 118 -11.48 -18.72 -6.82
CA ILE A 118 -10.67 -18.76 -8.04
C ILE A 118 -11.58 -18.86 -9.27
N GLU A 119 -12.53 -19.80 -9.26
CA GLU A 119 -13.48 -19.97 -10.38
C GLU A 119 -14.37 -18.73 -10.58
N LEU A 120 -14.82 -18.11 -9.48
CA LEU A 120 -15.56 -16.85 -9.53
C LEU A 120 -14.73 -15.74 -10.19
N ALA A 121 -13.47 -15.57 -9.76
CA ALA A 121 -12.57 -14.57 -10.34
C ALA A 121 -12.27 -14.83 -11.83
N LEU A 122 -12.09 -16.09 -12.24
CA LEU A 122 -11.84 -16.43 -13.65
C LEU A 122 -13.09 -16.22 -14.51
N SER A 123 -14.25 -16.69 -14.06
CA SER A 123 -15.51 -16.63 -14.83
C SER A 123 -15.99 -15.20 -15.08
N GLU A 124 -15.70 -14.26 -14.17
CA GLU A 124 -16.01 -12.84 -14.34
C GLU A 124 -14.93 -12.05 -15.10
N THR A 125 -13.78 -12.68 -15.40
CA THR A 125 -12.70 -12.02 -16.14
C THR A 125 -12.88 -12.18 -17.64
N SER A 126 -12.75 -11.07 -18.39
CA SER A 126 -12.78 -11.07 -19.85
C SER A 126 -11.72 -12.01 -20.43
N GLN A 127 -12.03 -12.69 -21.54
CA GLN A 127 -11.04 -13.48 -22.28
C GLN A 127 -9.96 -12.61 -22.92
N GLU A 128 -10.27 -11.34 -23.16
CA GLU A 128 -9.32 -10.31 -23.57
C GLU A 128 -9.38 -9.16 -22.55
N PRO A 129 -8.67 -9.26 -21.41
CA PRO A 129 -8.61 -8.19 -20.43
C PRO A 129 -7.95 -6.93 -21.03
N PRO A 130 -8.36 -5.73 -20.59
CA PRO A 130 -7.70 -4.49 -21.00
C PRO A 130 -6.27 -4.39 -20.42
N ASP A 131 -5.59 -3.30 -20.76
CA ASP A 131 -4.28 -2.92 -20.19
C ASP A 131 -3.12 -3.90 -20.47
N GLY A 132 -3.32 -4.82 -21.41
CA GLY A 132 -2.32 -5.81 -21.81
C GLY A 132 -2.08 -6.89 -20.75
N LEU A 133 -3.02 -7.08 -19.82
CA LEU A 133 -2.97 -8.16 -18.85
C LEU A 133 -3.39 -9.50 -19.46
N THR A 134 -2.79 -10.58 -18.97
CA THR A 134 -3.33 -11.92 -19.22
C THR A 134 -4.62 -12.14 -18.43
N VAL A 135 -5.41 -13.14 -18.81
CA VAL A 135 -6.60 -13.56 -18.05
C VAL A 135 -6.24 -13.86 -16.61
N ASP A 136 -5.17 -14.62 -16.37
CA ASP A 136 -4.71 -14.97 -15.01
C ASP A 136 -4.25 -13.76 -14.19
N GLU A 137 -3.56 -12.80 -14.82
CA GLU A 137 -3.13 -11.56 -14.14
C GLU A 137 -4.32 -10.69 -13.73
N SER A 138 -5.28 -10.51 -14.64
CA SER A 138 -6.52 -9.79 -14.36
C SER A 138 -7.36 -10.50 -13.30
N ALA A 139 -7.49 -11.83 -13.41
CA ALA A 139 -8.24 -12.63 -12.45
C ALA A 139 -7.57 -12.66 -11.07
N ALA A 140 -6.23 -12.60 -10.99
CA ALA A 140 -5.53 -12.47 -9.72
C ALA A 140 -5.85 -11.13 -9.01
N ILE A 141 -5.94 -10.03 -9.77
CA ILE A 141 -6.40 -8.74 -9.26
C ILE A 141 -7.86 -8.84 -8.83
N ARG A 142 -8.74 -9.46 -9.63
CA ARG A 142 -10.14 -9.67 -9.26
C ARG A 142 -10.27 -10.46 -7.96
N LEU A 143 -9.57 -11.57 -7.83
CA LEU A 143 -9.54 -12.40 -6.62
C LEU A 143 -9.10 -11.60 -5.39
N TYR A 144 -8.16 -10.67 -5.54
CA TYR A 144 -7.74 -9.76 -4.47
C TYR A 144 -8.88 -8.82 -4.02
N THR A 145 -9.81 -8.48 -4.91
CA THR A 145 -10.90 -7.53 -4.59
C THR A 145 -12.19 -8.18 -4.12
N ILE A 146 -12.32 -9.52 -4.24
CA ILE A 146 -13.52 -10.21 -3.77
C ILE A 146 -13.60 -10.14 -2.24
N GLU A 147 -14.80 -9.97 -1.69
CA GLU A 147 -15.04 -10.18 -0.26
C GLU A 147 -15.53 -11.61 -0.03
N TRP A 148 -15.02 -12.23 1.05
CA TRP A 148 -15.45 -13.57 1.44
C TRP A 148 -16.62 -13.46 2.40
N GLU A 149 -17.49 -14.47 2.40
CA GLU A 149 -18.61 -14.52 3.32
C GLU A 149 -18.13 -14.65 4.77
N LYS A 150 -18.70 -13.83 5.66
CA LYS A 150 -18.43 -13.94 7.11
C LYS A 150 -18.86 -15.32 7.61
N PRO A 151 -18.09 -15.96 8.51
CA PRO A 151 -16.99 -15.39 9.31
C PRO A 151 -15.58 -15.53 8.69
N HIS A 152 -15.47 -15.95 7.43
CA HIS A 152 -14.17 -16.30 6.84
C HIS A 152 -13.39 -15.06 6.38
N ARG A 153 -12.06 -15.09 6.56
CA ARG A 153 -11.17 -14.04 6.06
C ARG A 153 -10.88 -14.27 4.58
N SER A 154 -10.96 -13.18 3.81
CA SER A 154 -10.61 -13.18 2.39
C SER A 154 -9.12 -13.36 2.12
N LEU A 155 -8.76 -13.70 0.87
CA LEU A 155 -7.38 -13.70 0.43
C LEU A 155 -6.72 -12.33 0.68
N TYR A 156 -7.42 -11.24 0.34
CA TYR A 156 -7.01 -9.87 0.66
C TYR A 156 -6.69 -9.68 2.15
N SER A 157 -7.63 -10.08 3.01
CA SER A 157 -7.52 -9.88 4.45
C SER A 157 -6.34 -10.66 5.03
N MET A 158 -6.17 -11.91 4.59
CA MET A 158 -5.10 -12.78 5.07
C MET A 158 -3.73 -12.34 4.56
N LEU A 159 -3.59 -12.06 3.26
CA LEU A 159 -2.34 -11.61 2.66
C LEU A 159 -1.88 -10.28 3.27
N ASN A 160 -2.78 -9.30 3.41
CA ASN A 160 -2.43 -8.02 4.01
C ASN A 160 -2.12 -8.13 5.50
N TYR A 161 -2.73 -9.07 6.21
CA TYR A 161 -2.34 -9.37 7.60
C TYR A 161 -0.90 -9.93 7.64
N THR A 162 -0.60 -10.96 6.85
CA THR A 162 0.73 -11.59 6.80
C THR A 162 1.82 -10.60 6.34
N LEU A 163 1.55 -9.72 5.38
CA LEU A 163 2.50 -8.69 4.93
C LEU A 163 2.90 -7.70 6.05
N LYS A 164 1.99 -7.46 7.00
CA LYS A 164 2.18 -6.49 8.09
C LYS A 164 2.83 -7.10 9.32
N THR A 165 2.26 -8.20 9.82
CA THR A 165 2.46 -8.63 11.21
C THR A 165 3.29 -9.90 11.33
N ALA A 166 3.38 -10.68 10.25
CA ALA A 166 4.01 -11.98 10.30
C ALA A 166 5.51 -11.89 9.99
N PRO A 167 6.33 -12.78 10.57
CA PRO A 167 7.69 -13.03 10.09
C PRO A 167 7.70 -13.25 8.57
N ARG A 168 8.76 -12.78 7.89
CA ARG A 168 8.85 -12.85 6.41
C ARG A 168 8.75 -14.28 5.87
N GLU A 169 9.10 -15.27 6.68
CA GLU A 169 8.98 -16.70 6.39
C GLU A 169 7.52 -17.16 6.22
N GLU A 170 6.58 -16.58 6.96
CA GLU A 170 5.16 -16.91 6.87
C GLU A 170 4.51 -16.39 5.58
N LEU A 171 5.18 -15.48 4.87
CA LEU A 171 4.74 -14.98 3.57
C LEU A 171 5.01 -16.00 2.44
N ARG A 172 5.88 -17.00 2.66
CA ARG A 172 6.28 -17.97 1.62
C ARG A 172 5.12 -18.66 0.89
N PRO A 173 4.04 -19.12 1.55
CA PRO A 173 2.90 -19.72 0.83
C PRO A 173 2.26 -18.78 -0.19
N TYR A 174 2.37 -17.45 0.01
CA TYR A 174 1.80 -16.44 -0.87
C TYR A 174 2.69 -16.10 -2.06
N PHE A 175 3.96 -16.52 -2.09
CA PHE A 175 4.92 -16.02 -3.08
C PHE A 175 4.48 -16.26 -4.53
N LYS A 176 3.92 -17.43 -4.84
CA LYS A 176 3.42 -17.75 -6.19
C LYS A 176 2.24 -16.87 -6.59
N TYR A 177 1.27 -16.70 -5.68
CA TYR A 177 0.15 -15.79 -5.90
C TYR A 177 0.63 -14.33 -6.02
N MET A 178 1.52 -13.87 -5.13
CA MET A 178 2.10 -12.53 -5.16
C MET A 178 2.86 -12.26 -6.45
N LYS A 179 3.60 -13.25 -6.97
CA LYS A 179 4.26 -13.16 -8.27
C LYS A 179 3.26 -12.83 -9.38
N LEU A 180 2.18 -13.59 -9.48
CA LEU A 180 1.14 -13.37 -10.49
C LEU A 180 0.42 -12.02 -10.29
N PHE A 181 -0.07 -11.77 -9.07
CA PHE A 181 -0.81 -10.57 -8.72
C PHE A 181 0.00 -9.29 -8.91
N LEU A 182 1.23 -9.23 -8.40
CA LEU A 182 2.08 -8.04 -8.51
C LEU A 182 2.62 -7.86 -9.93
N THR A 183 2.77 -8.93 -10.71
CA THR A 183 3.07 -8.80 -12.15
C THR A 183 1.95 -8.07 -12.86
N GLY A 184 0.69 -8.50 -12.67
CA GLY A 184 -0.48 -7.82 -13.24
C GLY A 184 -0.58 -6.36 -12.76
N LEU A 185 -0.48 -6.13 -11.45
CA LEU A 185 -0.64 -4.80 -10.87
C LEU A 185 0.46 -3.82 -11.35
N VAL A 186 1.70 -4.27 -11.52
CA VAL A 186 2.82 -3.40 -11.95
C VAL A 186 2.78 -3.11 -13.45
N LYS A 187 2.15 -3.97 -14.27
CA LYS A 187 1.89 -3.69 -15.70
C LYS A 187 0.89 -2.55 -15.90
N LEU A 188 -0.06 -2.38 -14.97
CA LEU A 188 -1.04 -1.30 -15.06
C LEU A 188 -0.37 0.08 -15.06
N PRO A 189 -0.89 1.05 -15.82
CA PRO A 189 -0.35 2.40 -15.83
C PRO A 189 -0.49 3.07 -14.47
N CYS A 190 0.50 3.88 -14.10
CA CYS A 190 0.37 4.78 -12.95
C CYS A 190 -0.71 5.82 -13.26
N VAL A 191 -1.71 5.97 -12.39
CA VAL A 191 -2.60 7.13 -12.48
C VAL A 191 -1.81 8.41 -12.17
N PRO A 192 -2.19 9.57 -12.75
CA PRO A 192 -1.60 10.85 -12.35
C PRO A 192 -1.72 11.07 -10.84
N PRO A 193 -0.79 11.81 -10.20
CA PRO A 193 -0.89 12.08 -8.77
C PRO A 193 -2.27 12.62 -8.38
N LEU A 194 -2.90 11.98 -7.39
CA LEU A 194 -4.24 12.31 -6.91
C LEU A 194 -4.38 12.07 -5.42
N THR A 195 -5.45 12.60 -4.84
CA THR A 195 -5.86 12.27 -3.47
C THR A 195 -6.84 11.11 -3.48
N VAL A 196 -6.50 10.02 -2.78
CA VAL A 196 -7.40 8.88 -2.52
C VAL A 196 -7.83 8.86 -1.06
N TRP A 197 -8.99 8.26 -0.80
CA TRP A 197 -9.58 8.24 0.54
C TRP A 197 -9.71 6.80 1.05
N ARG A 198 -9.46 6.61 2.35
CA ARG A 198 -9.65 5.31 3.00
C ARG A 198 -10.22 5.45 4.41
N GLY A 199 -11.41 4.92 4.63
CA GLY A 199 -12.02 4.84 5.95
C GLY A 199 -11.58 3.60 6.72
N VAL A 200 -11.39 3.74 8.03
CA VAL A 200 -11.12 2.65 8.99
C VAL A 200 -12.06 2.82 10.18
N ALA A 201 -12.78 1.75 10.53
CA ALA A 201 -13.71 1.70 11.65
C ALA A 201 -13.03 1.51 13.02
N LYS A 202 -11.82 2.06 13.19
CA LYS A 202 -11.02 2.07 14.42
C LYS A 202 -10.44 3.47 14.60
N ASP A 203 -10.41 3.94 15.84
CA ASP A 203 -9.63 5.11 16.22
C ASP A 203 -8.13 4.78 16.16
N LEU A 204 -7.41 5.49 15.30
CA LEU A 204 -5.96 5.36 15.15
C LEU A 204 -5.24 6.67 15.51
N SER A 205 -5.94 7.67 16.05
CA SER A 205 -5.38 8.98 16.40
C SER A 205 -4.25 8.87 17.44
N SER A 206 -4.33 7.91 18.36
CA SER A 206 -3.28 7.65 19.35
C SER A 206 -1.97 7.17 18.73
N GLU A 207 -2.04 6.53 17.56
CA GLU A 207 -0.88 6.07 16.78
C GLU A 207 -0.23 7.24 15.99
N PHE A 208 -0.92 8.40 15.92
CA PHE A 208 -0.49 9.63 15.26
C PHE A 208 -0.81 10.87 16.13
N PRO A 209 -0.03 11.23 17.16
CA PRO A 209 -0.36 12.38 18.00
C PRO A 209 -0.22 13.73 17.23
N PRO A 210 -0.98 14.83 17.54
CA PRO A 210 -1.96 15.01 18.62
C PRO A 210 -3.33 15.64 18.22
N GLY A 211 -4.39 15.20 18.92
CA GLY A 211 -5.58 16.03 19.20
C GLY A 211 -6.94 15.33 19.15
N SER A 212 -7.31 14.61 20.22
CA SER A 212 -8.60 13.92 20.53
C SER A 212 -8.78 12.49 20.01
N GLU A 213 -9.55 11.69 20.75
CA GLU A 213 -10.00 10.32 20.46
C GLU A 213 -11.34 10.36 19.70
N GLY A 214 -11.56 9.44 18.75
CA GLY A 214 -12.71 9.42 17.86
C GLY A 214 -12.83 8.06 17.17
N GLU A 215 -14.02 7.46 17.19
CA GLU A 215 -14.25 6.04 16.86
C GLU A 215 -13.84 5.62 15.43
N ARG A 216 -13.66 6.58 14.50
CA ARG A 216 -13.38 6.31 13.08
C ARG A 216 -12.27 7.19 12.54
N THR A 217 -11.41 6.60 11.72
CA THR A 217 -10.30 7.29 11.05
C THR A 217 -10.51 7.31 9.54
N LEU A 218 -10.33 8.46 8.91
CA LEU A 218 -10.36 8.65 7.46
C LEU A 218 -8.98 9.15 7.00
N PHE A 219 -8.32 8.37 6.17
CA PHE A 219 -7.07 8.78 5.54
C PHE A 219 -7.37 9.54 4.25
N SER A 220 -6.77 10.72 4.12
CA SER A 220 -6.64 11.46 2.86
C SER A 220 -5.22 11.24 2.37
N VAL A 221 -5.01 10.68 1.18
CA VAL A 221 -3.69 10.23 0.75
C VAL A 221 -3.33 10.81 -0.61
N GLU A 222 -2.33 11.70 -0.67
CA GLU A 222 -1.71 12.15 -1.92
C GLU A 222 -0.84 11.01 -2.49
N ALA A 223 -1.40 10.22 -3.40
CA ALA A 223 -0.73 9.10 -4.05
C ALA A 223 0.01 9.54 -5.33
N ILE A 224 1.21 9.02 -5.56
CA ILE A 224 2.06 9.31 -6.73
C ILE A 224 2.26 8.11 -7.67
N ASN A 225 1.93 6.89 -7.23
CA ASN A 225 2.04 5.68 -8.06
C ASN A 225 0.82 4.74 -7.93
N GLY A 226 -0.37 5.30 -7.70
CA GLY A 226 -1.61 4.52 -7.68
C GLY A 226 -1.81 3.73 -8.97
N ARG A 227 -2.46 2.57 -8.85
CA ARG A 227 -2.94 1.75 -9.96
C ARG A 227 -4.45 1.65 -9.85
N THR A 228 -5.16 2.13 -10.86
CA THR A 228 -6.59 1.86 -10.93
C THR A 228 -6.81 0.40 -11.27
N VAL A 229 -7.70 -0.26 -10.54
CA VAL A 229 -8.05 -1.66 -10.78
C VAL A 229 -9.51 -1.84 -11.17
N GLN A 230 -10.22 -0.75 -11.46
CA GLN A 230 -11.66 -0.75 -11.75
C GLN A 230 -12.05 -1.79 -12.83
N ALA A 231 -11.29 -1.86 -13.93
CA ALA A 231 -11.55 -2.81 -15.02
C ALA A 231 -11.26 -4.28 -14.66
N HIS A 232 -10.55 -4.51 -13.55
CA HIS A 232 -10.10 -5.83 -13.10
C HIS A 232 -10.67 -6.20 -11.72
N SER A 233 -11.44 -5.31 -11.09
CA SER A 233 -12.04 -5.52 -9.77
C SER A 233 -13.38 -6.24 -9.87
N HIS A 234 -13.73 -6.98 -8.81
CA HIS A 234 -15.07 -7.52 -8.60
C HIS A 234 -16.12 -6.40 -8.47
N PHE A 235 -15.73 -5.28 -7.85
CA PHE A 235 -16.59 -4.11 -7.66
C PHE A 235 -16.31 -3.03 -8.71
N VAL A 236 -16.76 -3.25 -9.95
CA VAL A 236 -16.50 -2.36 -11.09
C VAL A 236 -17.05 -0.94 -10.93
N THR A 237 -18.00 -0.73 -10.02
CA THR A 237 -18.56 0.60 -9.71
C THR A 237 -17.67 1.42 -8.80
N GLU A 238 -16.66 0.79 -8.18
CA GLU A 238 -15.71 1.47 -7.33
C GLU A 238 -14.53 1.99 -8.17
N ASP A 239 -14.13 3.24 -7.95
CA ASP A 239 -12.91 3.82 -8.51
C ASP A 239 -11.70 3.37 -7.69
N GLU A 240 -11.55 2.06 -7.47
CA GLU A 240 -10.55 1.53 -6.57
C GLU A 240 -9.13 1.78 -7.12
N ILE A 241 -8.30 2.40 -6.26
CA ILE A 241 -6.88 2.59 -6.48
C ILE A 241 -6.09 1.73 -5.49
N LEU A 242 -5.24 0.86 -6.02
CA LEU A 242 -4.26 0.11 -5.25
C LEU A 242 -2.90 0.82 -5.24
N LEU A 243 -2.29 0.82 -4.07
CA LEU A 243 -0.88 1.14 -3.86
C LEU A 243 -0.11 -0.17 -3.70
N LEU A 244 1.19 -0.17 -3.92
CA LEU A 244 2.01 -1.37 -3.78
C LEU A 244 2.41 -1.60 -2.31
N PRO A 245 2.65 -2.86 -1.89
CA PRO A 245 3.24 -3.15 -0.58
C PRO A 245 4.53 -2.36 -0.35
N GLY A 246 4.77 -1.96 0.89
CA GLY A 246 5.98 -1.21 1.25
C GLY A 246 6.02 0.22 0.70
N THR A 247 4.88 0.77 0.30
CA THR A 247 4.74 2.20 0.04
C THR A 247 5.08 2.99 1.31
N ARG A 248 5.73 4.15 1.15
CA ARG A 248 6.05 5.06 2.26
C ARG A 248 5.20 6.32 2.20
N MET A 249 4.76 6.76 3.36
CA MET A 249 3.92 7.93 3.55
C MET A 249 4.49 8.82 4.64
N GLU A 250 4.34 10.13 4.45
CA GLU A 250 4.63 11.14 5.46
C GLU A 250 3.31 11.78 5.92
N VAL A 251 3.10 11.87 7.24
CA VAL A 251 1.95 12.57 7.82
C VAL A 251 2.12 14.08 7.59
N GLN A 252 1.21 14.67 6.82
CA GLN A 252 1.23 16.10 6.53
C GLN A 252 0.45 16.90 7.56
N SER A 253 -0.73 16.42 7.94
CA SER A 253 -1.61 17.10 8.89
C SER A 253 -2.64 16.14 9.48
N GLN A 254 -3.20 16.54 10.61
CA GLN A 254 -4.28 15.81 11.28
C GLN A 254 -5.38 16.78 11.68
N PHE A 255 -6.64 16.34 11.55
CA PHE A 255 -7.79 17.19 11.83
C PHE A 255 -9.01 16.36 12.25
N SER A 256 -9.73 16.81 13.28
CA SER A 256 -10.92 16.13 13.81
C SER A 256 -12.16 17.01 13.60
N PRO A 257 -12.83 16.97 12.43
CA PRO A 257 -13.99 17.80 12.13
C PRO A 257 -15.20 17.51 13.00
N ALA A 258 -15.28 16.30 13.55
CA ALA A 258 -16.34 15.84 14.44
C ALA A 258 -15.74 15.03 15.57
N ARG A 259 -16.51 14.79 16.64
CA ARG A 259 -16.04 14.06 17.83
C ARG A 259 -15.65 12.61 17.53
N ASP A 260 -16.22 12.03 16.47
CA ASP A 260 -16.13 10.63 16.12
C ASP A 260 -15.41 10.39 14.77
N LEU A 261 -14.72 11.42 14.26
CA LEU A 261 -14.03 11.36 12.97
C LEU A 261 -12.67 12.04 13.05
N HIS A 262 -11.62 11.26 12.82
CA HIS A 262 -10.26 11.73 12.61
C HIS A 262 -9.88 11.68 11.16
N ILE A 263 -9.37 12.78 10.62
CA ILE A 263 -8.81 12.84 9.28
C ILE A 263 -7.30 12.96 9.38
N ILE A 264 -6.60 11.98 8.82
CA ILE A 264 -5.14 11.98 8.72
C ILE A 264 -4.77 12.20 7.26
N HIS A 265 -4.09 13.32 6.99
CA HIS A 265 -3.58 13.64 5.66
C HIS A 265 -2.17 13.07 5.51
N LEU A 266 -2.00 12.19 4.53
CA LEU A 266 -0.78 11.52 4.18
C LEU A 266 -0.32 11.95 2.80
N LYS A 267 1.00 12.06 2.63
CA LYS A 267 1.62 12.25 1.33
C LYS A 267 2.56 11.11 1.03
N GLN A 268 2.37 10.49 -0.12
CA GLN A 268 3.27 9.44 -0.57
C GLN A 268 4.63 10.02 -0.94
N ILE A 269 5.67 9.38 -0.41
CA ILE A 269 7.06 9.70 -0.73
C ILE A 269 7.68 8.56 -1.54
N LYS A 270 8.50 8.92 -2.53
CA LYS A 270 9.31 7.93 -3.24
C LYS A 270 10.49 7.56 -2.33
N PRO A 271 10.61 6.31 -1.88
CA PRO A 271 11.69 5.93 -0.98
C PRO A 271 13.03 5.90 -1.72
N THR A 272 14.11 6.11 -0.99
CA THR A 272 15.48 5.90 -1.49
C THR A 272 15.75 4.41 -1.73
N GLU A 273 15.19 3.55 -0.88
CA GLU A 273 15.28 2.09 -0.96
C GLU A 273 13.87 1.48 -0.99
N THR A 274 13.57 0.71 -2.03
CA THR A 274 12.27 0.06 -2.19
C THR A 274 12.19 -1.18 -1.31
N LEU A 275 11.11 -1.31 -0.53
CA LEU A 275 10.84 -2.49 0.31
C LEU A 275 10.15 -3.63 -0.45
N LEU A 276 10.01 -3.51 -1.77
CA LEU A 276 9.37 -4.50 -2.62
C LEU A 276 10.29 -4.79 -3.79
N GLU A 277 10.67 -6.06 -3.94
CA GLU A 277 11.41 -6.53 -5.11
C GLU A 277 10.59 -6.33 -6.40
N LEU A 278 11.22 -6.15 -7.55
CA LEU A 278 10.49 -6.02 -8.80
C LEU A 278 9.96 -7.39 -9.26
N PRO A 279 8.68 -7.52 -9.67
CA PRO A 279 8.15 -8.80 -10.10
C PRO A 279 8.76 -9.30 -11.41
N PHE A 280 9.37 -8.43 -12.23
CA PHE A 280 10.05 -8.80 -13.47
C PHE A 280 11.07 -7.72 -13.87
N GLU A 281 12.01 -8.09 -14.75
CA GLU A 281 13.04 -7.17 -15.24
C GLU A 281 12.43 -6.01 -16.03
N GLY A 282 12.88 -4.78 -15.75
CA GLY A 282 12.38 -3.57 -16.40
C GLY A 282 11.05 -3.03 -15.86
N ALA A 283 10.47 -3.67 -14.83
CA ALA A 283 9.29 -3.17 -14.15
C ALA A 283 9.48 -1.75 -13.56
N LEU A 284 8.45 -0.91 -13.66
CA LEU A 284 8.46 0.46 -13.14
C LEU A 284 7.43 0.63 -12.02
N LEU A 285 7.89 0.74 -10.78
CA LEU A 285 6.99 0.98 -9.64
C LEU A 285 6.50 2.43 -9.56
N TYR A 286 7.30 3.36 -10.07
CA TYR A 286 7.00 4.79 -10.10
C TYR A 286 6.98 5.28 -11.55
N PRO A 287 6.14 6.29 -11.85
CA PRO A 287 6.15 6.90 -13.18
C PRO A 287 7.55 7.48 -13.45
N PRO A 288 8.04 7.41 -14.70
CA PRO A 288 9.30 8.04 -15.07
C PRO A 288 9.22 9.54 -14.78
N GLU A 289 10.32 10.11 -14.28
CA GLU A 289 10.35 11.54 -14.00
C GLU A 289 10.03 12.31 -15.28
N SER A 290 8.93 13.08 -15.25
CA SER A 290 8.65 13.99 -16.34
C SER A 290 9.80 14.98 -16.43
N LYS A 291 10.56 14.95 -17.53
CA LYS A 291 11.51 16.02 -17.83
C LYS A 291 10.69 17.30 -17.88
N LYS A 292 10.79 18.17 -16.85
CA LYS A 292 10.08 19.45 -16.80
C LYS A 292 10.34 20.18 -18.12
N LYS A 293 9.37 20.18 -19.04
CA LYS A 293 9.59 20.80 -20.34
C LYS A 293 9.86 22.30 -20.10
N PRO A 294 10.95 22.87 -20.65
CA PRO A 294 11.39 24.23 -20.31
C PRO A 294 10.38 25.34 -20.65
N TRP A 295 9.32 25.03 -21.41
CA TRP A 295 8.29 25.99 -21.81
C TRP A 295 7.57 26.66 -20.62
N TYR A 296 7.51 26.01 -19.45
CA TYR A 296 6.84 26.59 -18.27
C TYR A 296 7.64 27.73 -17.62
N LYS A 297 8.99 27.66 -17.60
CA LYS A 297 9.86 28.76 -17.14
C LYS A 297 9.74 30.00 -18.05
N LYS A 298 9.56 29.78 -19.35
CA LYS A 298 9.37 30.86 -20.34
C LYS A 298 8.04 31.60 -20.13
N LYS A 299 6.96 30.92 -19.75
CA LYS A 299 5.68 31.60 -19.47
C LYS A 299 5.72 32.44 -18.20
N ARG A 300 6.32 31.94 -17.11
CA ARG A 300 6.44 32.72 -15.86
C ARG A 300 7.21 34.02 -16.07
N THR A 301 8.31 33.98 -16.82
CA THR A 301 9.08 35.20 -17.17
C THR A 301 8.30 36.15 -18.08
N MET A 302 7.46 35.64 -18.99
CA MET A 302 6.59 36.49 -19.79
C MET A 302 5.48 37.17 -18.97
N PHE A 303 4.90 36.50 -17.97
CA PHE A 303 3.89 37.12 -17.09
C PHE A 303 4.49 38.26 -16.24
N GLU A 304 5.68 38.06 -15.67
CA GLU A 304 6.39 39.11 -14.92
C GLU A 304 6.72 40.33 -15.79
N LEU A 305 7.23 40.11 -17.01
CA LEU A 305 7.51 41.20 -17.96
C LEU A 305 6.24 41.94 -18.40
N ALA A 306 5.15 41.22 -18.66
CA ALA A 306 3.88 41.83 -19.02
C ALA A 306 3.32 42.71 -17.90
N LEU A 307 3.44 42.27 -16.63
CA LEU A 307 3.01 43.05 -15.48
C LEU A 307 3.83 44.34 -15.32
N ILE A 308 5.15 44.27 -15.50
CA ILE A 308 6.04 45.46 -15.47
C ILE A 308 5.65 46.44 -16.58
N VAL A 309 5.41 45.96 -17.80
CA VAL A 309 4.99 46.82 -18.92
C VAL A 309 3.67 47.52 -18.62
N ILE A 310 2.69 46.82 -18.06
CA ILE A 310 1.39 47.40 -17.67
C ILE A 310 1.58 48.51 -16.62
N ILE A 311 2.42 48.29 -15.61
CA ILE A 311 2.73 49.29 -14.58
C ILE A 311 3.39 50.53 -15.18
N CYS A 312 4.34 50.36 -16.10
CA CYS A 312 4.99 51.48 -16.79
C CYS A 312 3.99 52.32 -17.60
N ILE A 313 3.09 51.67 -18.35
CA ILE A 313 2.06 52.36 -19.14
C ILE A 313 1.11 53.15 -18.21
N ALA A 314 0.66 52.54 -17.12
CA ALA A 314 -0.18 53.22 -16.14
C ALA A 314 0.53 54.45 -15.53
N GLY A 315 1.82 54.34 -15.20
CA GLY A 315 2.63 55.44 -14.71
C GLY A 315 2.74 56.62 -15.70
N ILE A 316 2.93 56.33 -16.99
CA ILE A 316 2.97 57.36 -18.04
C ILE A 316 1.63 58.10 -18.15
N ILE A 317 0.51 57.36 -18.13
CA ILE A 317 -0.83 57.94 -18.21
C ILE A 317 -1.09 58.86 -17.01
N VAL A 318 -0.77 58.40 -15.79
CA VAL A 318 -0.90 59.21 -14.57
C VAL A 318 -0.02 60.45 -14.63
N GLY A 319 1.23 60.31 -15.08
CA GLY A 319 2.16 61.42 -15.26
C GLY A 319 1.67 62.48 -16.24
N ALA A 320 1.09 62.07 -17.37
CA ALA A 320 0.53 62.99 -18.37
C ALA A 320 -0.69 63.77 -17.83
N VAL A 321 -1.56 63.10 -17.06
CA VAL A 321 -2.75 63.71 -16.47
C VAL A 321 -2.40 64.69 -15.34
N LEU A 322 -1.43 64.35 -14.49
CA LEU A 322 -1.06 65.17 -13.34
C LEU A 322 -0.02 66.26 -13.66
N GLY A 323 0.87 66.02 -14.63
CA GLY A 323 1.92 66.97 -15.04
C GLY A 323 1.42 68.18 -15.83
N SER A 324 0.14 68.21 -16.20
CA SER A 324 -0.46 69.31 -16.96
C SER A 324 -0.95 70.49 -16.10
N ARG A 325 -0.74 70.47 -14.78
CA ARG A 325 -1.08 71.61 -13.92
C ARG A 325 0.00 72.69 -14.00
N ARG A 326 -0.23 73.71 -14.83
CA ARG A 326 0.62 74.91 -14.85
C ARG A 326 0.55 75.60 -13.48
N PRO A 327 1.69 76.06 -12.92
CA PRO A 327 1.66 76.86 -11.71
C PRO A 327 0.90 78.17 -11.96
N PRO A 328 0.16 78.68 -10.96
CA PRO A 328 -0.55 79.95 -11.10
C PRO A 328 0.43 81.09 -11.36
N PRO A 329 0.04 82.10 -12.16
CA PRO A 329 0.92 83.22 -12.47
C PRO A 329 1.26 84.02 -11.19
N PRO A 330 2.50 84.55 -11.08
CA PRO A 330 2.90 85.34 -9.92
C PRO A 330 2.15 86.69 -9.87
N PRO A 331 1.98 87.26 -8.67
CA PRO A 331 1.26 88.52 -8.45
C PRO A 331 1.99 89.75 -8.99
#